data_AF-A0A2V8KP61-F1
#
_entry.id   AF-A0A2V8KP61-F1
#
_cell.length_a   1.000
_cell.length_b   1.000
_cell.length_c   1.000
_cell.angle_alpha   90.00
_cell.angle_beta   90.00
_cell.angle_gamma   90.00
#
_symmetry.space_group_name_H-M   'P 1'
#
loop_
_entity.id
_entity.type
_entity.pdbx_description
1 polymer ?
#
loop_
_entity_poly.entity_id
_entity_poly.type
_entity_poly.pdbx_seq_one_letter_code
_entity_poly.pdbx_strand_id
1 'polypeptide(L)'
;MDQYRHKMFEETGDEVKSQGWTPFIIDTNGNGKRDAFVGSDQPVDPSKDKRVLVNIYAVSVSPSDGAVWGTVVGYPGAIVRVQPRSNPTETGLSEIYEVAAPGFGPRGGDVDSNGVYWTSLASGHLGSFDRRKCKVLNGPTATGAHCPEGWTFYQFPGPQLRDVKDGSAEASYYTWIDRFDTFGLGRNVPIAMGNLSDSIYALVNGKLITFRIPYPSGFFPKNVDGRIDDPNAGWKGKSLWSTSGTRTMFHLEGGKTNRPKAARFQLRPNPLAR
;
A
#
# COMPACT_ATOMS: atom_id res chain seq x y z
N MET A 1 -12.46 12.70 -0.40
CA MET A 1 -11.11 12.66 -0.99
C MET A 1 -11.00 13.83 -1.94
N ASP A 2 -10.01 14.70 -1.73
CA ASP A 2 -9.71 15.78 -2.67
C ASP A 2 -8.85 15.27 -3.83
N GLN A 3 -9.14 15.73 -5.04
CA GLN A 3 -8.40 15.46 -6.25
C GLN A 3 -7.97 16.78 -6.88
N TYR A 4 -6.69 16.87 -7.22
CA TYR A 4 -6.13 18.04 -7.89
C TYR A 4 -5.75 17.72 -9.34
N ARG A 5 -6.29 18.48 -10.28
CA ARG A 5 -6.04 18.36 -11.73
C ARG A 5 -4.91 19.30 -12.14
N HIS A 6 -3.67 18.86 -11.95
CA HIS A 6 -2.48 19.68 -12.24
C HIS A 6 -2.48 20.30 -13.64
N LYS A 7 -2.79 19.52 -14.69
CA LYS A 7 -2.83 20.04 -16.07
C LYS A 7 -3.85 21.17 -16.26
N MET A 8 -5.03 21.05 -15.65
CA MET A 8 -6.05 22.11 -15.68
C MET A 8 -5.51 23.38 -15.02
N PHE A 9 -4.80 23.24 -13.91
CA PHE A 9 -4.21 24.37 -13.23
C PHE A 9 -3.11 25.03 -14.07
N GLU A 10 -2.22 24.25 -14.66
CA GLU A 10 -1.18 24.77 -15.55
C GLU A 10 -1.76 25.50 -16.76
N GLU A 11 -2.87 25.00 -17.32
CA GLU A 11 -3.52 25.59 -18.49
C GLU A 11 -4.35 26.84 -18.15
N THR A 12 -5.00 26.87 -16.99
CA THR A 12 -6.01 27.90 -16.67
C THR A 12 -5.63 28.86 -15.55
N GLY A 13 -4.66 28.49 -14.70
CA GLY A 13 -4.34 29.18 -13.45
C GLY A 13 -5.46 29.14 -12.40
N ASP A 14 -6.56 28.43 -12.64
CA ASP A 14 -7.75 28.43 -11.79
C ASP A 14 -7.69 27.28 -10.79
N GLU A 15 -7.25 27.57 -9.56
CA GLU A 15 -7.15 26.58 -8.48
C GLU A 15 -8.50 25.95 -8.14
N VAL A 16 -9.59 26.74 -8.14
CA VAL A 16 -10.93 26.28 -7.78
C VAL A 16 -11.41 25.27 -8.81
N LYS A 17 -11.28 25.57 -10.10
CA LYS A 17 -11.60 24.62 -11.17
C LYS A 17 -10.66 23.43 -11.24
N SER A 18 -9.49 23.50 -10.63
CA SER A 18 -8.52 22.41 -10.63
C SER A 18 -8.72 21.45 -9.46
N GLN A 19 -9.58 21.77 -8.51
CA GLN A 19 -9.94 20.89 -7.40
C GLN A 19 -11.24 20.13 -7.68
N GLY A 20 -11.37 18.98 -7.04
CA GLY A 20 -12.59 18.19 -6.99
C GLY A 20 -12.60 17.37 -5.71
N TRP A 21 -13.77 16.97 -5.23
CA TRP A 21 -13.90 16.16 -4.03
C TRP A 21 -14.97 15.09 -4.22
N THR A 22 -14.73 13.89 -3.71
CA THR A 22 -15.77 12.87 -3.59
C THR A 22 -15.86 12.34 -2.15
N PRO A 23 -17.07 12.18 -1.59
CA PRO A 23 -17.25 11.36 -0.41
C PRO A 23 -17.00 9.89 -0.76
N PHE A 24 -16.78 9.07 0.27
CA PHE A 24 -16.70 7.62 0.12
C PHE A 24 -18.09 7.04 0.20
N ILE A 25 -18.62 6.62 -0.94
CA ILE A 25 -19.98 6.09 -1.08
C ILE A 25 -19.88 4.69 -1.68
N ILE A 26 -20.45 3.72 -0.99
CA ILE A 26 -20.58 2.35 -1.49
C ILE A 26 -21.96 2.18 -2.15
N ASP A 27 -21.96 1.58 -3.34
CA ASP A 27 -23.16 1.28 -4.12
C ASP A 27 -23.93 0.14 -3.42
N THR A 28 -24.81 0.49 -2.48
CA THR A 28 -25.48 -0.50 -1.61
C THR A 28 -26.78 -1.00 -2.23
N ASN A 29 -27.37 -0.22 -3.15
CA ASN A 29 -28.53 -0.64 -3.93
C ASN A 29 -28.13 -1.57 -5.10
N GLY A 30 -26.86 -1.59 -5.50
CA GLY A 30 -26.25 -2.53 -6.42
C GLY A 30 -26.42 -2.19 -7.91
N ASN A 31 -26.84 -0.98 -8.26
CA ASN A 31 -27.19 -0.65 -9.64
C ASN A 31 -26.00 -0.19 -10.51
N GLY A 32 -24.79 -0.10 -9.94
CA GLY A 32 -23.54 0.24 -10.61
C GLY A 32 -23.32 1.73 -10.84
N LYS A 33 -24.18 2.58 -10.30
CA LYS A 33 -24.14 4.05 -10.42
C LYS A 33 -24.22 4.67 -9.03
N ARG A 34 -23.79 5.93 -8.93
CA ARG A 34 -23.94 6.69 -7.71
C ARG A 34 -25.29 7.37 -7.69
N ASP A 35 -26.06 7.12 -6.64
CA ASP A 35 -27.39 7.68 -6.41
C ASP A 35 -27.43 8.59 -5.18
N ALA A 36 -28.64 9.00 -4.81
CA ALA A 36 -28.90 9.50 -3.47
C ALA A 36 -28.39 8.48 -2.44
N PHE A 37 -27.71 8.99 -1.41
CA PHE A 37 -27.10 8.16 -0.38
C PHE A 37 -27.58 8.58 1.01
N VAL A 38 -27.59 7.62 1.92
CA VAL A 38 -27.79 7.90 3.35
C VAL A 38 -26.46 8.26 4.01
N GLY A 39 -26.53 9.08 5.07
CA GLY A 39 -25.37 9.44 5.90
C GLY A 39 -24.72 8.22 6.55
N SER A 40 -23.47 8.35 6.99
CA SER A 40 -22.71 7.24 7.57
C SER A 40 -23.28 6.69 8.88
N ASP A 41 -23.96 7.53 9.64
CA ASP A 41 -24.66 7.27 10.90
C ASP A 41 -26.09 6.75 10.73
N GLN A 42 -26.66 6.86 9.52
CA GLN A 42 -28.04 6.48 9.24
C GLN A 42 -28.17 4.98 8.88
N PRO A 43 -29.32 4.32 9.09
CA PRO A 43 -29.51 2.94 8.65
C PRO A 43 -29.40 2.82 7.12
N VAL A 44 -29.03 1.63 6.63
CA VAL A 44 -29.03 1.34 5.18
C VAL A 44 -30.46 1.41 4.66
N ASP A 45 -30.64 2.12 3.55
CA ASP A 45 -31.89 2.21 2.79
C ASP A 45 -31.70 1.42 1.48
N PRO A 46 -32.47 0.34 1.22
CA PRO A 46 -32.29 -0.49 0.02
C PRO A 46 -32.43 0.25 -1.32
N SER A 47 -33.04 1.44 -1.33
CA SER A 47 -33.19 2.27 -2.53
C SER A 47 -32.03 3.25 -2.75
N LYS A 48 -31.09 3.33 -1.82
CA LYS A 48 -30.03 4.35 -1.78
C LYS A 48 -28.65 3.74 -1.56
N ASP A 49 -27.66 4.53 -1.90
CA ASP A 49 -26.27 4.24 -1.56
C ASP A 49 -25.96 4.57 -0.10
N LYS A 50 -24.79 4.14 0.37
CA LYS A 50 -24.35 4.37 1.74
C LYS A 50 -23.04 5.13 1.76
N ARG A 51 -22.99 6.26 2.46
CA ARG A 51 -21.72 6.90 2.79
C ARG A 51 -21.00 6.10 3.87
N VAL A 52 -19.70 5.88 3.70
CA VAL A 52 -18.81 5.30 4.70
C VAL A 52 -17.80 6.35 5.18
N LEU A 53 -17.41 6.26 6.46
CA LEU A 53 -16.34 7.08 7.02
C LEU A 53 -15.05 6.26 7.00
N VAL A 54 -14.12 6.69 6.16
CA VAL A 54 -12.79 6.09 6.09
C VAL A 54 -11.74 7.19 6.26
N ASN A 55 -10.67 6.84 6.97
CA ASN A 55 -9.48 7.66 7.06
C ASN A 55 -8.33 6.88 6.42
N ILE A 56 -7.75 7.46 5.37
CA ILE A 56 -6.79 6.75 4.53
C ILE A 56 -5.37 7.04 5.02
N TYR A 57 -4.68 6.00 5.46
CA TYR A 57 -3.30 6.05 5.94
C TYR A 57 -2.25 6.03 4.82
N ALA A 58 -2.55 5.35 3.71
CA ALA A 58 -1.70 5.24 2.53
C ALA A 58 -2.57 5.39 1.30
N VAL A 59 -2.08 6.08 0.26
CA VAL A 59 -2.82 6.35 -0.98
C VAL A 59 -1.98 5.90 -2.14
N SER A 60 -2.57 5.17 -3.08
CA SER A 60 -1.93 4.89 -4.37
C SER A 60 -2.93 4.89 -5.51
N VAL A 61 -2.52 5.47 -6.63
CA VAL A 61 -3.30 5.48 -7.87
C VAL A 61 -2.93 4.26 -8.70
N SER A 62 -3.94 3.45 -8.98
CA SER A 62 -3.85 2.27 -9.80
C SER A 62 -3.56 2.65 -11.25
N PRO A 63 -2.42 2.21 -11.82
CA PRO A 63 -2.12 2.46 -13.21
C PRO A 63 -2.98 1.60 -14.16
N SER A 64 -3.65 0.55 -13.67
CA SER A 64 -4.45 -0.35 -14.50
C SER A 64 -5.84 0.21 -14.86
N ASP A 65 -6.43 0.99 -13.96
CA ASP A 65 -7.82 1.44 -14.08
C ASP A 65 -8.08 2.87 -13.53
N GLY A 66 -7.02 3.56 -13.07
CA GLY A 66 -7.11 4.89 -12.50
C GLY A 66 -7.84 4.97 -11.16
N ALA A 67 -8.17 3.83 -10.54
CA ALA A 67 -8.77 3.81 -9.22
C ALA A 67 -7.76 4.27 -8.16
N VAL A 68 -8.25 4.93 -7.13
CA VAL A 68 -7.42 5.32 -5.99
C VAL A 68 -7.65 4.30 -4.89
N TRP A 69 -6.60 3.60 -4.51
CA TRP A 69 -6.60 2.71 -3.37
C TRP A 69 -6.07 3.40 -2.14
N GLY A 70 -6.50 2.92 -0.98
CA GLY A 70 -5.84 3.25 0.26
C GLY A 70 -6.12 2.33 1.41
N THR A 71 -5.31 2.46 2.45
CA THR A 71 -5.43 1.66 3.67
C THR A 71 -6.23 2.39 4.75
N VAL A 72 -7.15 1.69 5.40
CA VAL A 72 -7.84 2.11 6.61
C VAL A 72 -7.28 1.33 7.80
N VAL A 73 -6.49 2.00 8.63
CA VAL A 73 -5.90 1.40 9.83
C VAL A 73 -6.97 1.06 10.86
N GLY A 74 -6.75 0.01 11.64
CA GLY A 74 -7.67 -0.44 12.67
C GLY A 74 -7.59 -1.95 12.85
N TYR A 75 -8.46 -2.51 13.69
CA TYR A 75 -8.63 -3.95 13.82
C TYR A 75 -10.05 -4.35 13.42
N PRO A 76 -10.25 -5.26 12.46
CA PRO A 76 -9.21 -5.87 11.61
C PRO A 76 -8.60 -4.87 10.61
N GLY A 77 -9.23 -3.71 10.41
CA GLY A 77 -8.87 -2.71 9.41
C GLY A 77 -9.36 -3.09 8.00
N ALA A 78 -9.13 -2.21 7.03
CA ALA A 78 -9.64 -2.41 5.67
C ALA A 78 -8.74 -1.75 4.63
N ILE A 79 -9.05 -2.03 3.36
CA ILE A 79 -8.60 -1.23 2.23
C ILE A 79 -9.84 -0.63 1.55
N VAL A 80 -9.69 0.59 1.02
CA VAL A 80 -10.72 1.28 0.27
C VAL A 80 -10.24 1.50 -1.15
N ARG A 81 -11.13 1.29 -2.11
CA ARG A 81 -10.92 1.61 -3.52
C ARG A 81 -11.93 2.67 -3.91
N VAL A 82 -11.49 3.76 -4.52
CA VAL A 82 -12.35 4.80 -5.08
C VAL A 82 -12.17 4.79 -6.59
N GLN A 83 -13.26 4.67 -7.33
CA GLN A 83 -13.26 4.95 -8.76
C GLN A 83 -13.76 6.39 -8.97
N PRO A 84 -12.89 7.37 -9.30
CA PRO A 84 -13.33 8.76 -9.44
C PRO A 84 -14.26 8.97 -10.64
N ARG A 85 -14.16 8.15 -11.69
CA ARG A 85 -14.84 8.34 -12.99
C ARG A 85 -14.55 9.75 -13.56
N SER A 86 -15.37 10.23 -14.49
CA SER A 86 -15.18 11.54 -15.15
C SER A 86 -15.59 12.73 -14.28
N ASN A 87 -16.60 12.56 -13.42
CA ASN A 87 -17.01 13.55 -12.43
C ASN A 87 -16.99 12.91 -11.02
N PRO A 88 -15.87 12.99 -10.29
CA PRO A 88 -15.73 12.38 -8.96
C PRO A 88 -16.83 12.80 -7.99
N THR A 89 -17.20 14.08 -7.99
CA THR A 89 -18.17 14.64 -7.06
C THR A 89 -19.53 13.97 -7.15
N GLU A 90 -19.97 13.62 -8.36
CA GLU A 90 -21.34 13.11 -8.60
C GLU A 90 -21.38 11.63 -8.97
N THR A 91 -20.30 11.09 -9.55
CA THR A 91 -20.28 9.74 -10.12
C THR A 91 -19.27 8.82 -9.47
N GLY A 92 -18.42 9.34 -8.59
CA GLY A 92 -17.40 8.56 -7.90
C GLY A 92 -18.03 7.55 -6.94
N LEU A 93 -17.68 6.27 -7.10
CA LEU A 93 -18.08 5.18 -6.21
C LEU A 93 -16.87 4.62 -5.49
N SER A 94 -17.09 4.12 -4.29
CA SER A 94 -16.10 3.49 -3.44
C SER A 94 -16.48 2.04 -3.17
N GLU A 95 -15.47 1.25 -2.86
CA GLU A 95 -15.58 -0.11 -2.37
C GLU A 95 -14.71 -0.22 -1.13
N ILE A 96 -15.12 -1.01 -0.14
CA ILE A 96 -14.35 -1.26 1.07
C ILE A 96 -14.22 -2.76 1.29
N TYR A 97 -13.01 -3.19 1.65
CA TYR A 97 -12.67 -4.58 1.85
C TYR A 97 -11.95 -4.72 3.19
N GLU A 98 -12.62 -5.33 4.16
CA GLU A 98 -12.00 -5.65 5.44
C GLU A 98 -10.89 -6.68 5.24
N VAL A 99 -9.81 -6.54 6.00
CA VAL A 99 -8.73 -7.53 5.98
C VAL A 99 -9.27 -8.84 6.58
N ALA A 100 -9.26 -9.91 5.79
CA ALA A 100 -9.71 -11.22 6.26
C ALA A 100 -8.67 -11.89 7.16
N ALA A 101 -9.13 -12.77 8.06
CA ALA A 101 -8.23 -13.65 8.80
C ALA A 101 -7.41 -14.54 7.83
N PRO A 102 -6.15 -14.88 8.17
CA PRO A 102 -5.43 -14.55 9.42
C PRO A 102 -4.84 -13.14 9.47
N GLY A 103 -4.97 -12.34 8.42
CA GLY A 103 -4.48 -10.96 8.38
C GLY A 103 -5.27 -10.01 9.29
N PHE A 104 -4.60 -8.95 9.75
CA PHE A 104 -5.24 -7.81 10.42
C PHE A 104 -4.28 -6.62 10.53
N GLY A 105 -4.82 -5.44 10.80
CA GLY A 105 -4.05 -4.23 11.12
C GLY A 105 -3.21 -3.74 9.95
N PRO A 106 -3.82 -3.39 8.81
CA PRO A 106 -3.08 -2.94 7.65
C PRO A 106 -2.40 -1.59 7.94
N ARG A 107 -1.23 -1.38 7.34
CA ARG A 107 -0.39 -0.19 7.45
C ARG A 107 -0.22 0.47 6.09
N GLY A 108 1.00 0.80 5.70
CA GLY A 108 1.25 1.34 4.38
C GLY A 108 1.11 0.29 3.28
N GLY A 109 0.63 0.73 2.12
CA GLY A 109 0.38 -0.13 0.97
C GLY A 109 0.44 0.61 -0.35
N ASP A 110 0.53 -0.16 -1.42
CA ASP A 110 0.65 0.33 -2.78
C ASP A 110 0.02 -0.69 -3.74
N VAL A 111 -0.39 -0.23 -4.92
CA VAL A 111 -1.03 -1.04 -5.96
C VAL A 111 -0.01 -1.37 -7.05
N ASP A 112 -0.04 -2.59 -7.56
CA ASP A 112 0.82 -3.01 -8.66
C ASP A 112 0.25 -2.62 -10.04
N SER A 113 1.00 -2.92 -11.10
CA SER A 113 0.56 -2.58 -12.47
C SER A 113 -0.66 -3.37 -12.95
N ASN A 114 -1.08 -4.42 -12.22
CA ASN A 114 -2.23 -5.26 -12.53
C ASN A 114 -3.47 -4.89 -11.70
N GLY A 115 -3.38 -3.87 -10.84
CA GLY A 115 -4.48 -3.45 -9.97
C GLY A 115 -4.62 -4.29 -8.69
N VAL A 116 -3.62 -5.09 -8.32
CA VAL A 116 -3.59 -5.80 -7.04
C VAL A 116 -3.03 -4.87 -5.98
N TYR A 117 -3.78 -4.69 -4.88
CA TYR A 117 -3.33 -3.86 -3.77
C TYR A 117 -2.51 -4.68 -2.79
N TRP A 118 -1.39 -4.14 -2.34
CA TRP A 118 -0.47 -4.80 -1.41
C TRP A 118 -0.31 -3.95 -0.15
N THR A 119 -0.29 -4.58 1.02
CA THR A 119 -0.13 -3.86 2.28
C THR A 119 0.62 -4.69 3.31
N SER A 120 1.42 -4.01 4.14
CA SER A 120 1.98 -4.62 5.34
C SER A 120 0.90 -4.72 6.41
N LEU A 121 0.85 -5.85 7.13
CA LEU A 121 -0.17 -6.14 8.15
C LEU A 121 0.47 -6.33 9.53
N ALA A 122 -0.18 -5.83 10.57
CA ALA A 122 0.24 -5.99 11.97
C ALA A 122 0.22 -7.47 12.43
N SER A 123 -0.49 -8.33 11.70
CA SER A 123 -0.40 -9.79 11.85
C SER A 123 0.96 -10.38 11.47
N GLY A 124 1.94 -9.57 11.04
CA GLY A 124 3.24 -10.06 10.57
C GLY A 124 3.19 -10.71 9.19
N HIS A 125 2.28 -10.24 8.35
CA HIS A 125 2.09 -10.70 6.97
C HIS A 125 2.27 -9.54 5.98
N LEU A 126 2.80 -9.84 4.80
CA LEU A 126 2.53 -9.07 3.60
C LEU A 126 1.20 -9.57 3.02
N GLY A 127 0.19 -8.71 2.95
CA GLY A 127 -1.09 -9.00 2.33
C GLY A 127 -1.13 -8.51 0.88
N SER A 128 -1.74 -9.32 0.02
CA SER A 128 -2.19 -8.91 -1.33
C SER A 128 -3.69 -9.06 -1.44
N PHE A 129 -4.34 -8.13 -2.12
CA PHE A 129 -5.76 -8.16 -2.41
C PHE A 129 -6.01 -8.02 -3.91
N ASP A 130 -6.62 -9.05 -4.48
CA ASP A 130 -7.01 -9.09 -5.89
C ASP A 130 -8.53 -9.02 -6.02
N ARG A 131 -9.02 -7.80 -6.33
CA ARG A 131 -10.44 -7.51 -6.54
C ARG A 131 -11.11 -8.44 -7.56
N ARG A 132 -10.37 -8.95 -8.54
CA ARG A 132 -10.92 -9.81 -9.60
C ARG A 132 -11.39 -11.16 -9.08
N LYS A 133 -10.96 -11.55 -7.87
CA LYS A 133 -11.40 -12.78 -7.20
C LYS A 133 -12.72 -12.62 -6.45
N CYS A 134 -13.18 -11.38 -6.21
CA CYS A 134 -14.40 -11.11 -5.48
C CYS A 134 -15.64 -11.57 -6.24
N LYS A 135 -16.52 -12.31 -5.56
CA LYS A 135 -17.82 -12.73 -6.12
C LYS A 135 -18.81 -11.58 -6.28
N VAL A 136 -18.74 -10.61 -5.37
CA VAL A 136 -19.64 -9.46 -5.30
C VAL A 136 -18.79 -8.20 -5.12
N LEU A 137 -19.20 -7.09 -5.73
CA LEU A 137 -18.46 -5.82 -5.74
C LEU A 137 -19.32 -4.64 -5.27
N ASN A 138 -20.63 -4.81 -5.24
CA ASN A 138 -21.63 -3.82 -4.84
C ASN A 138 -22.89 -4.53 -4.33
N GLY A 139 -23.88 -3.77 -3.87
CA GLY A 139 -25.13 -4.27 -3.30
C GLY A 139 -25.10 -4.40 -1.78
N PRO A 140 -26.19 -4.92 -1.18
CA PRO A 140 -26.45 -4.81 0.26
C PRO A 140 -25.49 -5.62 1.13
N THR A 141 -24.77 -6.58 0.54
CA THR A 141 -23.77 -7.41 1.23
C THR A 141 -22.34 -6.91 1.03
N ALA A 142 -22.09 -5.99 0.09
CA ALA A 142 -20.75 -5.49 -0.26
C ALA A 142 -20.26 -4.39 0.68
N THR A 143 -20.31 -4.65 1.99
CA THR A 143 -20.12 -3.64 3.04
C THR A 143 -18.78 -3.73 3.77
N GLY A 144 -17.87 -4.59 3.30
CA GLY A 144 -16.55 -4.79 3.91
C GLY A 144 -16.09 -6.25 3.88
N ALA A 145 -16.74 -7.10 4.66
CA ALA A 145 -16.33 -8.49 4.89
C ALA A 145 -16.57 -9.47 3.71
N HIS A 146 -17.21 -9.02 2.65
CA HIS A 146 -17.77 -9.84 1.56
C HIS A 146 -16.79 -10.51 0.60
N CYS A 147 -15.51 -10.12 0.59
CA CYS A 147 -14.50 -10.67 -0.33
C CYS A 147 -13.25 -11.19 0.40
N PRO A 148 -13.38 -12.20 1.29
CA PRO A 148 -12.22 -12.83 1.90
C PRO A 148 -11.35 -13.54 0.86
N GLU A 149 -11.93 -14.07 -0.22
CA GLU A 149 -11.21 -14.75 -1.30
C GLU A 149 -10.27 -13.85 -2.12
N GLY A 150 -10.44 -12.53 -2.02
CA GLY A 150 -9.54 -11.56 -2.62
C GLY A 150 -8.17 -11.52 -1.94
N TRP A 151 -8.08 -11.93 -0.67
CA TRP A 151 -6.87 -11.84 0.12
C TRP A 151 -5.93 -13.03 -0.09
N THR A 152 -4.62 -12.76 -0.06
CA THR A 152 -3.56 -13.75 0.01
C THR A 152 -2.44 -13.21 0.90
N PHE A 153 -1.93 -14.03 1.81
CA PHE A 153 -1.00 -13.62 2.86
C PHE A 153 0.35 -14.33 2.74
N TYR A 154 1.43 -13.58 2.93
CA TYR A 154 2.80 -14.07 2.97
C TYR A 154 3.42 -13.72 4.31
N GLN A 155 3.67 -14.71 5.16
CA GLN A 155 4.22 -14.47 6.49
C GLN A 155 5.64 -13.92 6.39
N PHE A 156 5.90 -12.79 7.06
CA PHE A 156 7.26 -12.25 7.17
C PHE A 156 8.15 -13.21 7.97
N PRO A 157 9.44 -13.33 7.61
CA PRO A 157 10.38 -14.10 8.40
C PRO A 157 10.61 -13.41 9.75
N GLY A 158 10.74 -14.19 10.81
CA GLY A 158 11.03 -13.65 12.14
C GLY A 158 10.45 -14.49 13.26
N PRO A 159 10.74 -14.12 14.52
CA PRO A 159 10.16 -14.76 15.68
C PRO A 159 8.66 -14.48 15.76
N GLN A 160 7.99 -15.22 16.64
CA GLN A 160 6.60 -15.01 17.01
C GLN A 160 6.46 -15.17 18.53
N LEU A 161 5.42 -14.56 19.11
CA LEU A 161 5.05 -14.75 20.51
C LEU A 161 4.71 -16.22 20.77
N ARG A 162 5.10 -16.73 21.94
CA ARG A 162 5.07 -18.17 22.30
C ARG A 162 3.75 -18.89 21.94
N ASP A 163 2.62 -18.24 22.16
CA ASP A 163 1.30 -18.84 22.05
C ASP A 163 0.55 -18.44 20.75
N VAL A 164 1.21 -17.71 19.84
CA VAL A 164 0.68 -17.31 18.53
C VAL A 164 1.23 -18.24 17.44
N LYS A 165 0.34 -18.87 16.67
CA LYS A 165 0.71 -19.91 15.70
C LYS A 165 0.91 -19.42 14.27
N ASP A 166 0.37 -18.26 13.94
CA ASP A 166 0.34 -17.73 12.57
C ASP A 166 0.84 -16.28 12.55
N GLY A 167 1.55 -15.92 11.48
CA GLY A 167 2.22 -14.63 11.34
C GLY A 167 3.56 -14.53 12.05
N SER A 168 4.08 -13.31 12.16
CA SER A 168 5.34 -13.01 12.85
C SER A 168 5.21 -11.78 13.74
N ALA A 169 6.18 -11.58 14.63
CA ALA A 169 6.31 -10.36 15.42
C ALA A 169 6.96 -9.20 14.64
N GLU A 170 7.12 -9.31 13.31
CA GLU A 170 7.55 -8.20 12.46
C GLU A 170 6.51 -7.06 12.46
N ALA A 171 6.98 -5.81 12.45
CA ALA A 171 6.13 -4.62 12.40
C ALA A 171 6.45 -3.78 11.16
N SER A 172 6.18 -4.32 9.98
CA SER A 172 6.43 -3.65 8.72
C SER A 172 5.62 -2.36 8.56
N TYR A 173 6.26 -1.29 8.11
CA TYR A 173 5.66 0.05 8.07
C TYR A 173 4.82 0.30 6.82
N TYR A 174 5.37 -0.04 5.66
CA TYR A 174 4.79 0.25 4.35
C TYR A 174 5.15 -0.88 3.37
N THR A 175 4.37 -1.00 2.30
CA THR A 175 4.69 -1.83 1.14
C THR A 175 4.67 -0.95 -0.11
N TRP A 176 5.78 -0.87 -0.82
CA TRP A 176 5.92 -0.19 -2.11
C TRP A 176 6.08 -1.23 -3.23
N ILE A 177 5.61 -0.94 -4.45
CA ILE A 177 5.78 -1.85 -5.59
C ILE A 177 6.84 -1.35 -6.56
N ASP A 178 7.88 -2.15 -6.79
CA ASP A 178 8.84 -1.92 -7.88
C ASP A 178 8.21 -2.30 -9.24
N ARG A 179 7.38 -1.42 -9.78
CA ARG A 179 6.66 -1.63 -11.05
C ARG A 179 7.58 -1.71 -12.27
N PHE A 180 8.80 -1.17 -12.16
CA PHE A 180 9.67 -0.89 -13.30
C PHE A 180 10.99 -1.66 -13.28
N ASP A 181 11.16 -2.62 -12.38
CA ASP A 181 12.42 -3.34 -12.20
C ASP A 181 13.61 -2.37 -11.96
N THR A 182 13.40 -1.43 -11.05
CA THR A 182 14.39 -0.43 -10.66
C THR A 182 15.49 -1.03 -9.79
N PHE A 183 15.27 -2.19 -9.16
CA PHE A 183 16.27 -2.87 -8.35
C PHE A 183 16.98 -4.04 -9.04
N GLY A 184 16.35 -4.67 -10.04
CA GLY A 184 16.89 -5.84 -10.74
C GLY A 184 16.31 -7.19 -10.30
N LEU A 185 15.17 -7.20 -9.59
CA LEU A 185 14.44 -8.41 -9.18
C LEU A 185 13.26 -8.74 -10.10
N GLY A 186 13.01 -7.94 -11.14
CA GLY A 186 11.86 -8.03 -12.02
C GLY A 186 10.84 -6.92 -11.80
N ARG A 187 9.81 -6.90 -12.64
CA ARG A 187 8.73 -5.91 -12.56
C ARG A 187 7.63 -6.34 -11.60
N ASN A 188 6.94 -5.37 -11.01
CA ASN A 188 5.85 -5.55 -10.04
C ASN A 188 6.28 -6.36 -8.81
N VAL A 189 7.49 -6.12 -8.29
CA VAL A 189 7.96 -6.78 -7.07
C VAL A 189 7.49 -5.99 -5.85
N PRO A 190 6.70 -6.59 -4.94
CA PRO A 190 6.35 -5.96 -3.67
C PRO A 190 7.58 -5.87 -2.75
N ILE A 191 7.82 -4.68 -2.22
CA ILE A 191 8.90 -4.35 -1.30
C ILE A 191 8.30 -3.88 0.02
N ALA A 192 8.44 -4.65 1.09
CA ALA A 192 7.98 -4.30 2.42
C ALA A 192 9.14 -3.81 3.30
N MET A 193 8.89 -2.74 4.06
CA MET A 193 9.87 -2.16 4.95
C MET A 193 9.70 -2.74 6.37
N GLY A 194 10.57 -3.69 6.73
CA GLY A 194 10.59 -4.37 8.02
C GLY A 194 11.28 -3.52 9.08
N ASN A 195 10.49 -2.81 9.89
CA ASN A 195 11.02 -1.92 10.92
C ASN A 195 11.69 -2.69 12.06
N LEU A 196 11.14 -3.81 12.51
CA LEU A 196 11.65 -4.49 13.72
C LEU A 196 12.86 -5.38 13.42
N SER A 197 13.01 -5.79 12.17
CA SER A 197 14.13 -6.62 11.70
C SER A 197 15.25 -5.82 11.04
N ASP A 198 15.15 -4.49 11.02
CA ASP A 198 16.07 -3.60 10.31
C ASP A 198 16.28 -3.99 8.83
N SER A 199 15.20 -4.43 8.16
CA SER A 199 15.27 -5.11 6.86
C SER A 199 14.37 -4.51 5.80
N ILE A 200 14.75 -4.73 4.54
CA ILE A 200 13.87 -4.58 3.37
C ILE A 200 13.55 -5.98 2.87
N TYR A 201 12.27 -6.28 2.68
CA TYR A 201 11.81 -7.57 2.16
C TYR A 201 11.27 -7.41 0.75
N ALA A 202 11.78 -8.21 -0.19
CA ALA A 202 11.21 -8.31 -1.54
C ALA A 202 10.49 -9.64 -1.71
N LEU A 203 9.23 -9.63 -2.17
CA LEU A 203 8.51 -10.86 -2.50
C LEU A 203 8.77 -11.24 -3.96
N VAL A 204 9.55 -12.29 -4.18
CA VAL A 204 9.89 -12.79 -5.51
C VAL A 204 9.48 -14.25 -5.61
N ASN A 205 8.64 -14.59 -6.60
CA ASN A 205 8.14 -15.95 -6.82
C ASN A 205 7.53 -16.59 -5.55
N GLY A 206 6.77 -15.82 -4.79
CA GLY A 206 6.13 -16.26 -3.55
C GLY A 206 7.07 -16.42 -2.35
N LYS A 207 8.35 -16.03 -2.47
CA LYS A 207 9.34 -16.12 -1.40
C LYS A 207 9.85 -14.73 -1.02
N LEU A 208 9.99 -14.48 0.28
CA LEU A 208 10.56 -13.24 0.79
C LEU A 208 12.08 -13.32 0.79
N ILE A 209 12.72 -12.37 0.11
CA ILE A 209 14.16 -12.15 0.11
C ILE A 209 14.45 -10.97 1.04
N THR A 210 15.38 -11.17 1.97
CA THR A 210 15.72 -10.20 3.02
C THR A 210 17.01 -9.45 2.67
N PHE A 211 16.93 -8.12 2.62
CA PHE A 211 18.08 -7.23 2.47
C PHE A 211 18.31 -6.46 3.77
N ARG A 212 19.56 -6.45 4.23
CA ARG A 212 19.97 -5.81 5.49
C ARG A 212 21.25 -5.00 5.28
N ILE A 213 21.38 -3.93 6.05
CA ILE A 213 22.66 -3.25 6.22
C ILE A 213 23.41 -3.96 7.36
N PRO A 214 24.68 -4.34 7.18
CA PRO A 214 25.46 -5.00 8.23
C PRO A 214 25.63 -4.12 9.48
N TYR A 215 25.63 -4.79 10.65
CA TYR A 215 26.10 -4.21 11.91
C TYR A 215 27.49 -3.57 11.75
N PRO A 216 27.80 -2.42 12.40
CA PRO A 216 27.01 -1.68 13.39
C PRO A 216 26.06 -0.64 12.78
N SER A 217 25.84 -0.68 11.46
CA SER A 217 24.96 0.28 10.81
C SER A 217 23.50 -0.17 10.96
N GLY A 218 22.94 0.00 12.16
CA GLY A 218 21.50 -0.20 12.40
C GLY A 218 20.64 0.58 11.40
N PHE A 219 19.45 0.06 11.09
CA PHE A 219 18.66 0.54 9.96
C PHE A 219 17.18 0.46 10.24
N PHE A 220 16.41 1.50 9.95
CA PHE A 220 14.98 1.53 10.25
C PHE A 220 14.18 2.02 9.04
N PRO A 221 13.95 1.17 8.03
CA PRO A 221 13.40 1.60 6.76
C PRO A 221 11.92 2.00 6.93
N LYS A 222 11.58 3.25 6.63
CA LYS A 222 10.18 3.71 6.55
C LYS A 222 9.77 4.15 5.15
N ASN A 223 10.75 4.37 4.29
CA ASN A 223 10.58 4.68 2.89
C ASN A 223 11.64 3.91 2.11
N VAL A 224 11.26 3.32 1.00
CA VAL A 224 12.16 2.64 0.07
C VAL A 224 11.59 2.92 -1.30
N ASP A 225 12.42 3.50 -2.16
CA ASP A 225 12.04 3.85 -3.51
C ASP A 225 13.14 3.43 -4.48
N GLY A 226 12.72 3.07 -5.68
CA GLY A 226 13.59 2.69 -6.77
C GLY A 226 14.04 3.86 -7.63
N ARG A 227 15.28 3.80 -8.11
CA ARG A 227 15.80 4.76 -9.09
C ARG A 227 16.67 4.07 -10.14
N ILE A 228 16.43 4.41 -11.40
CA ILE A 228 17.29 4.09 -12.55
C ILE A 228 18.09 5.36 -12.88
N ASP A 229 19.37 5.38 -12.53
CA ASP A 229 20.30 6.47 -12.81
C ASP A 229 20.72 6.51 -14.29
N ASP A 230 20.95 5.33 -14.88
CA ASP A 230 21.29 5.16 -16.29
C ASP A 230 20.69 3.85 -16.81
N PRO A 231 19.73 3.88 -17.75
CA PRO A 231 19.12 2.67 -18.30
C PRO A 231 20.12 1.79 -19.07
N ASN A 232 21.24 2.35 -19.54
CA ASN A 232 22.26 1.64 -20.32
C ASN A 232 23.38 1.04 -19.45
N ALA A 233 23.47 1.40 -18.16
CA ALA A 233 24.51 0.92 -17.25
C ALA A 233 24.22 -0.47 -16.64
N GLY A 234 23.16 -1.15 -17.10
CA GLY A 234 22.73 -2.44 -16.56
C GLY A 234 22.42 -2.35 -15.05
N TRP A 235 22.90 -3.33 -14.27
CA TRP A 235 22.64 -3.39 -12.83
C TRP A 235 23.24 -2.20 -12.05
N LYS A 236 24.28 -1.54 -12.58
CA LYS A 236 24.91 -0.38 -11.93
C LYS A 236 24.06 0.88 -11.99
N GLY A 237 23.22 0.99 -13.02
CA GLY A 237 22.26 2.08 -13.14
C GLY A 237 21.05 1.91 -12.21
N LYS A 238 20.86 0.72 -11.63
CA LYS A 238 19.70 0.35 -10.83
C LYS A 238 20.03 0.42 -9.33
N SER A 239 19.08 0.89 -8.52
CA SER A 239 19.23 0.87 -7.07
C SER A 239 17.92 1.12 -6.34
N LEU A 240 17.82 0.58 -5.12
CA LEU A 240 16.89 1.09 -4.12
C LEU A 240 17.59 2.13 -3.26
N TRP A 241 16.83 3.15 -2.88
CA TRP A 241 17.23 4.17 -1.93
C TRP A 241 16.28 4.18 -0.75
N SER A 242 16.83 4.38 0.43
CA SER A 242 16.05 4.44 1.66
C SER A 242 16.75 5.32 2.67
N THR A 243 15.98 5.90 3.58
CA THR A 243 16.53 6.60 4.74
C THR A 243 16.34 5.78 6.00
N SER A 244 17.24 5.93 6.96
CA SER A 244 16.95 5.43 8.31
C SER A 244 15.92 6.36 8.97
N GLY A 245 14.68 5.89 9.08
CA GLY A 245 13.52 6.64 9.56
C GLY A 245 13.36 6.66 11.08
N THR A 246 14.41 6.30 11.83
CA THR A 246 14.37 6.37 13.29
C THR A 246 14.43 7.84 13.75
N ARG A 247 13.62 8.16 14.75
CA ARG A 247 13.57 9.50 15.35
C ARG A 247 14.57 9.67 16.49
N THR A 248 15.18 8.56 16.93
CA THR A 248 16.07 8.49 18.09
C THR A 248 17.42 7.93 17.68
N MET A 249 18.09 8.58 16.73
CA MET A 249 19.42 8.16 16.23
C MET A 249 20.46 7.99 17.36
N PHE A 250 20.30 8.73 18.46
CA PHE A 250 21.17 8.68 19.64
C PHE A 250 21.02 7.41 20.49
N HIS A 251 20.02 6.56 20.22
CA HIS A 251 19.88 5.23 20.82
C HIS A 251 20.58 4.13 20.01
N LEU A 252 21.13 4.44 18.83
CA LEU A 252 21.88 3.50 18.01
C LEU A 252 23.38 3.58 18.31
N GLU A 253 24.16 2.65 17.75
CA GLU A 253 25.63 2.65 17.81
C GLU A 253 26.20 4.03 17.40
N GLY A 254 27.17 4.51 18.17
CA GLY A 254 27.73 5.87 18.04
C GLY A 254 27.00 6.95 18.86
N GLY A 255 25.85 6.62 19.46
CA GLY A 255 25.16 7.48 20.42
C GLY A 255 24.87 8.89 19.89
N LYS A 256 25.14 9.93 20.69
CA LYS A 256 24.88 11.34 20.34
C LYS A 256 25.63 11.83 19.08
N THR A 257 26.66 11.12 18.63
CA THR A 257 27.41 11.47 17.41
C THR A 257 26.78 10.91 16.14
N ASN A 258 25.85 9.94 16.26
CA ASN A 258 25.19 9.35 15.12
C ASN A 258 24.32 10.39 14.37
N ARG A 259 24.16 10.21 13.06
CA ARG A 259 23.47 11.14 12.16
C ARG A 259 22.53 10.37 11.24
N PRO A 260 21.43 10.99 10.77
CA PRO A 260 20.56 10.38 9.77
C PRO A 260 21.37 9.88 8.56
N LYS A 261 20.97 8.74 8.00
CA LYS A 261 21.68 8.08 6.91
C LYS A 261 20.72 7.84 5.74
N ALA A 262 21.24 7.99 4.53
CA ALA A 262 20.64 7.45 3.32
C ALA A 262 21.44 6.22 2.90
N ALA A 263 20.74 5.15 2.53
CA ALA A 263 21.33 3.91 2.08
C ALA A 263 20.96 3.66 0.62
N ARG A 264 21.97 3.29 -0.18
CA ARG A 264 21.80 2.81 -1.55
C ARG A 264 22.03 1.30 -1.56
N PHE A 265 21.05 0.56 -2.03
CA PHE A 265 21.18 -0.88 -2.27
C PHE A 265 21.33 -1.10 -3.77
N GLN A 266 22.38 -1.83 -4.16
CA GLN A 266 22.59 -2.28 -5.54
C GLN A 266 22.69 -3.79 -5.56
N LEU A 267 21.92 -4.41 -6.44
CA LEU A 267 21.93 -5.85 -6.61
C LEU A 267 22.79 -6.22 -7.81
N ARG A 268 23.85 -6.98 -7.55
CA ARG A 268 24.66 -7.57 -8.63
C ARG A 268 23.94 -8.78 -9.21
N PRO A 269 24.03 -9.02 -10.53
CA PRO A 269 23.46 -10.22 -11.15
C PRO A 269 24.20 -11.49 -10.75
N ASN A 270 25.48 -11.37 -10.38
CA ASN A 270 26.30 -12.45 -9.82
C ASN A 270 27.45 -11.88 -8.96
N PRO A 271 28.10 -12.69 -8.11
CA PRO A 271 29.16 -12.24 -7.21
C PRO A 271 30.40 -11.65 -7.91
N LEU A 272 30.64 -12.01 -9.18
CA LEU A 272 31.82 -11.60 -9.95
C LEU A 272 31.58 -10.32 -10.79
N ALA A 273 30.34 -9.82 -10.84
CA ALA A 273 30.03 -8.61 -11.59
C ALA A 273 30.80 -7.40 -11.02
N ARG A 274 31.50 -6.68 -11.91
CA ARG A 274 32.30 -5.49 -11.61
C ARG A 274 31.65 -4.24 -12.13
#